data_AF-A0A7J4PKS5-F1
#
_entry.id   AF-A0A7J4PKS5-F1
#
_cell.length_a   1.000
_cell.length_b   1.000
_cell.length_c   1.000
_cell.angle_alpha   90.00
_cell.angle_beta   90.00
_cell.angle_gamma   90.00
#
_symmetry.space_group_name_H-M   'P 1'
#
loop_
_entity.id
_entity.type
_entity.pdbx_description
1 polymer ?
#
loop_
_entity_poly.entity_id
_entity_poly.type
_entity_poly.pdbx_seq_one_letter_code
_entity_poly.pdbx_strand_id
1 'polypeptide(L)'
;KNHEYWVNQDMNSIPPEFLDEIGKLGDYMEVNPDRNHVFEYPKEVVDHLAESNKVMISSSFFLPIYPSLCIELAAKGTEISLVFTEYVYDRMLNDYRRELEHFLNLKYTKLYVCNNNNMRIASSIVTEKFMAISLFCNSGIYYNHNLVSFDDSALKWGRELFDHYKNVARPITRV
;
A
#
# COMPACT_ATOMS: atom_id res chain seq x y z
N LYS A 1 6.44 -10.33 -19.38
CA LYS A 1 6.22 -11.44 -18.42
C LYS A 1 4.75 -11.38 -17.95
N ASN A 2 4.14 -12.51 -17.59
CA ASN A 2 2.75 -12.66 -17.09
C ASN A 2 1.66 -11.82 -17.79
N HIS A 3 1.48 -12.06 -19.10
CA HIS A 3 0.41 -11.40 -19.88
C HIS A 3 -0.99 -11.68 -19.30
N GLU A 4 -1.24 -12.88 -18.79
CA GLU A 4 -2.53 -13.26 -18.19
C GLU A 4 -2.86 -12.46 -16.92
N TYR A 5 -1.85 -12.12 -16.11
CA TYR A 5 -2.07 -11.30 -14.92
C TYR A 5 -2.58 -9.92 -15.33
N TRP A 6 -1.82 -9.21 -16.16
CA TRP A 6 -2.09 -7.83 -16.54
C TRP A 6 -3.41 -7.66 -17.31
N VAL A 7 -3.81 -8.66 -18.10
CA VAL A 7 -5.10 -8.66 -18.82
C VAL A 7 -6.30 -8.71 -17.87
N ASN A 8 -6.13 -9.28 -16.67
CA ASN A 8 -7.23 -9.45 -15.72
C ASN A 8 -7.34 -8.31 -14.69
N GLN A 9 -6.33 -7.45 -14.58
CA GLN A 9 -6.33 -6.30 -13.66
C GLN A 9 -6.87 -5.03 -14.30
N ASP A 10 -7.53 -4.18 -13.51
CA ASP A 10 -7.91 -2.83 -13.91
C ASP A 10 -6.66 -1.93 -13.92
N MET A 11 -5.94 -1.96 -15.04
CA MET A 11 -4.74 -1.12 -15.23
C MET A 11 -5.07 0.37 -15.24
N ASN A 12 -6.32 0.75 -15.50
CA ASN A 12 -6.76 2.16 -15.42
C ASN A 12 -6.87 2.67 -13.97
N SER A 13 -6.61 1.80 -12.99
CA SER A 13 -6.50 2.19 -11.58
C SER A 13 -5.18 2.89 -11.26
N ILE A 14 -4.14 2.67 -12.06
CA ILE A 14 -2.84 3.33 -11.96
C ILE A 14 -2.94 4.67 -12.74
N PRO A 15 -2.47 5.80 -12.20
CA PRO A 15 -2.50 7.06 -12.94
C PRO A 15 -1.65 6.95 -14.22
N PRO A 16 -2.09 7.56 -15.34
CA PRO A 16 -1.50 7.33 -16.66
C PRO A 16 0.02 7.52 -16.72
N GLU A 17 0.54 8.55 -16.05
CA GLU A 17 1.97 8.85 -16.03
C GLU A 17 2.82 7.74 -15.38
N PHE A 18 2.26 7.00 -14.42
CA PHE A 18 2.92 5.86 -13.79
C PHE A 18 2.71 4.57 -14.57
N LEU A 19 1.57 4.45 -15.25
CA LEU A 19 1.27 3.32 -16.13
C LEU A 19 2.22 3.28 -17.33
N ASP A 20 2.52 4.44 -17.93
CA ASP A 20 3.49 4.57 -19.02
C ASP A 20 4.89 4.09 -18.63
N GLU A 21 5.20 4.18 -17.33
CA GLU A 21 6.48 3.77 -16.76
C GLU A 21 6.40 2.45 -15.97
N ILE A 22 5.34 1.67 -16.13
CA ILE A 22 5.13 0.41 -15.38
C ILE A 22 6.27 -0.60 -15.59
N GLY A 23 7.03 -0.49 -16.69
CA GLY A 23 8.23 -1.27 -16.94
C GLY A 23 9.34 -1.06 -15.90
N LYS A 24 9.31 0.04 -15.13
CA LYS A 24 10.22 0.29 -14.00
C LYS A 24 10.03 -0.70 -12.85
N LEU A 25 8.94 -1.47 -12.82
CA LEU A 25 8.79 -2.61 -11.92
C LEU A 25 9.88 -3.67 -12.09
N GLY A 26 10.59 -3.68 -13.22
CA GLY A 26 11.74 -4.56 -13.43
C GLY A 26 11.38 -6.03 -13.25
N ASP A 27 12.20 -6.75 -12.49
CA ASP A 27 11.87 -8.10 -12.04
C ASP A 27 10.92 -8.05 -10.84
N TYR A 28 9.83 -8.82 -10.95
CA TYR A 28 8.81 -8.91 -9.92
C TYR A 28 8.33 -10.35 -9.75
N MET A 29 7.91 -10.65 -8.52
CA MET A 29 7.24 -11.88 -8.11
C MET A 29 5.74 -11.64 -8.03
N GLU A 30 5.00 -12.66 -8.43
CA GLU A 30 3.55 -12.74 -8.25
C GLU A 30 3.22 -13.45 -6.94
N VAL A 31 2.62 -12.73 -5.99
CA VAL A 31 2.14 -13.29 -4.72
C VAL A 31 0.64 -13.54 -4.85
N ASN A 32 0.29 -14.79 -5.10
CA ASN A 32 -1.07 -15.27 -5.18
C ASN A 32 -1.57 -15.73 -3.80
N PRO A 33 -2.86 -15.52 -3.48
CA PRO A 33 -3.47 -16.15 -2.31
C PRO A 33 -3.46 -17.68 -2.46
N ASP A 34 -2.68 -18.39 -1.66
CA ASP A 34 -2.85 -19.84 -1.50
C ASP A 34 -4.02 -20.12 -0.56
N ARG A 35 -4.76 -21.23 -0.75
CA ARG A 35 -5.92 -21.61 0.10
C ARG A 35 -5.58 -21.64 1.59
N ASN A 36 -4.33 -21.92 1.93
CA ASN A 36 -3.85 -21.96 3.31
C ASN A 36 -3.25 -20.63 3.80
N HIS A 37 -2.92 -19.72 2.89
CA HIS A 37 -2.13 -18.50 3.14
C HIS A 37 -2.69 -17.30 2.35
N VAL A 38 -4.02 -17.18 2.30
CA VAL A 38 -4.76 -16.20 1.46
C VAL A 38 -4.33 -14.75 1.74
N PHE A 39 -3.83 -14.47 2.95
CA PHE A 39 -3.47 -13.14 3.42
C PHE A 39 -1.99 -12.97 3.81
N GLU A 40 -1.15 -13.94 3.49
CA GLU A 40 0.26 -13.93 3.91
C GLU A 40 1.17 -13.53 2.75
N TYR A 41 2.10 -12.62 3.05
CA TYR A 41 3.22 -12.36 2.17
C TYR A 41 4.29 -13.44 2.34
N PRO A 42 5.12 -13.70 1.31
CA PRO A 42 6.30 -14.55 1.44
C PRO A 42 7.20 -14.07 2.59
N LYS A 43 7.84 -15.01 3.27
CA LYS A 43 8.69 -14.73 4.44
C LYS A 43 9.71 -13.60 4.17
N GLU A 44 10.32 -13.60 3.00
CA GLU A 44 11.28 -12.56 2.57
C GLU A 44 10.68 -11.15 2.62
N VAL A 45 9.43 -10.97 2.18
CA VAL A 45 8.73 -9.69 2.22
C VAL A 45 8.43 -9.27 3.66
N VAL A 46 8.02 -10.23 4.50
CA VAL A 46 7.77 -10.00 5.93
C VAL A 46 9.05 -9.59 6.65
N ASP A 47 10.16 -10.28 6.39
CA ASP A 47 11.48 -9.97 6.96
C ASP A 47 11.93 -8.57 6.52
N HIS A 48 11.85 -8.27 5.22
CA HIS A 48 12.20 -6.95 4.69
C HIS A 48 11.34 -5.83 5.28
N LEU A 49 10.03 -6.06 5.45
CA LEU A 49 9.15 -5.09 6.08
C LEU A 49 9.55 -4.85 7.55
N ALA A 50 9.85 -5.91 8.30
CA ALA A 50 10.24 -5.82 9.70
C ALA A 50 11.59 -5.11 9.92
N GLU A 51 12.49 -5.20 8.95
CA GLU A 51 13.81 -4.55 8.97
C GLU A 51 13.82 -3.16 8.33
N SER A 52 12.69 -2.70 7.79
CA SER A 52 12.61 -1.41 7.11
C SER A 52 12.57 -0.25 8.12
N ASN A 53 13.31 0.80 7.82
CA ASN A 53 13.35 2.05 8.58
C ASN A 53 12.22 2.99 8.16
N LYS A 54 11.71 2.84 6.92
CA LYS A 54 10.63 3.66 6.39
C LYS A 54 9.64 2.80 5.60
N VAL A 55 8.36 2.96 5.92
CA VAL A 55 7.26 2.28 5.22
C VAL A 55 6.24 3.31 4.76
N MET A 56 5.92 3.27 3.47
CA MET A 56 4.92 4.11 2.84
C MET A 56 3.80 3.22 2.32
N ILE A 57 2.57 3.46 2.75
CA ILE A 57 1.40 2.65 2.37
C ILE A 57 0.36 3.55 1.73
N SER A 58 -0.09 3.20 0.53
CA SER A 58 -1.24 3.83 -0.13
C SER A 58 -2.35 2.79 -0.25
N SER A 59 -3.57 3.09 0.19
CA SER A 59 -4.68 2.12 0.15
C SER A 59 -6.04 2.74 -0.08
N SER A 60 -6.76 2.28 -1.11
CA SER A 60 -8.19 2.56 -1.31
C SER A 60 -9.08 1.42 -0.82
N PHE A 61 -8.47 0.28 -0.51
CA PHE A 61 -9.08 -0.90 0.07
C PHE A 61 -8.71 -1.01 1.55
N PHE A 62 -9.69 -1.32 2.42
CA PHE A 62 -9.42 -1.49 3.83
C PHE A 62 -8.92 -2.92 4.13
N LEU A 63 -7.72 -3.03 4.68
CA LEU A 63 -7.18 -4.29 5.20
C LEU A 63 -7.19 -4.28 6.74
N PRO A 64 -7.91 -5.22 7.41
CA PRO A 64 -8.02 -5.25 8.87
C PRO A 64 -6.71 -5.37 9.64
N ILE A 65 -5.63 -5.81 8.98
CA ILE A 65 -4.30 -5.94 9.58
C ILE A 65 -3.55 -4.60 9.68
N TYR A 66 -3.92 -3.59 8.89
CA TYR A 66 -3.20 -2.32 8.84
C TYR A 66 -3.12 -1.55 10.16
N PRO A 67 -4.19 -1.42 10.97
CA PRO A 67 -4.11 -0.70 12.23
C PRO A 67 -3.01 -1.25 13.14
N SER A 68 -3.04 -2.56 13.45
CA SER A 68 -2.08 -3.19 14.35
C SER A 68 -0.68 -3.23 13.75
N LEU A 69 -0.54 -3.58 12.47
CA LEU A 69 0.75 -3.63 11.78
C LEU A 69 1.47 -2.28 11.81
N CYS A 70 0.76 -1.20 11.48
CA CYS A 70 1.35 0.14 11.44
C CYS A 70 1.79 0.61 12.83
N ILE A 71 1.00 0.33 13.86
CA ILE A 71 1.34 0.63 15.26
C ILE A 71 2.58 -0.15 15.69
N GLU A 72 2.64 -1.45 15.41
CA GLU A 72 3.77 -2.31 15.79
C GLU A 72 5.08 -1.89 15.13
N LEU A 73 5.05 -1.56 13.83
CA LEU A 73 6.23 -1.06 13.13
C LEU A 73 6.67 0.31 13.67
N ALA A 74 5.73 1.23 13.88
CA ALA A 74 6.03 2.54 14.44
C ALA A 74 6.60 2.46 15.87
N ALA A 75 6.11 1.53 16.69
CA ALA A 75 6.63 1.29 18.05
C ALA A 75 8.08 0.78 18.06
N LYS A 76 8.52 0.11 16.98
CA LYS A 76 9.92 -0.30 16.78
C LYS A 76 10.82 0.81 16.24
N GLY A 77 10.28 2.00 15.98
CA GLY A 77 11.01 3.17 15.50
C GLY A 77 10.98 3.37 13.99
N THR A 78 10.21 2.57 13.24
CA THR A 78 10.03 2.74 11.79
C THR A 78 9.21 4.01 11.49
N GLU A 79 9.63 4.81 10.51
CA GLU A 79 8.83 5.92 9.99
C GLU A 79 7.69 5.37 9.11
N ILE A 80 6.45 5.61 9.52
CA ILE A 80 5.26 5.15 8.79
C ILE A 80 4.55 6.35 8.17
N SER A 81 4.33 6.32 6.85
CA SER A 81 3.52 7.30 6.13
C SER A 81 2.37 6.60 5.40
N LEU A 82 1.13 6.96 5.73
CA LEU A 82 -0.08 6.37 5.18
C LEU A 82 -0.80 7.38 4.29
N VAL A 83 -1.27 6.95 3.13
CA VAL A 83 -2.22 7.68 2.29
C VAL A 83 -3.45 6.80 2.08
N PHE A 84 -4.59 7.23 2.60
CA PHE A 84 -5.85 6.50 2.49
C PHE A 84 -6.88 7.29 1.69
N THR A 85 -7.81 6.58 1.05
CA THR A 85 -9.04 7.23 0.59
C THR A 85 -9.95 7.56 1.77
N GLU A 86 -10.93 8.44 1.55
CA GLU A 86 -11.97 8.75 2.54
C GLU A 86 -12.68 7.48 3.02
N TYR A 87 -13.00 6.53 2.13
CA TYR A 87 -13.63 5.26 2.53
C TYR A 87 -12.81 4.46 3.54
N VAL A 88 -11.50 4.34 3.34
CA VAL A 88 -10.62 3.61 4.24
C VAL A 88 -10.48 4.37 5.56
N TYR A 89 -10.34 5.69 5.50
CA TYR A 89 -10.26 6.55 6.68
C TYR A 89 -11.54 6.52 7.53
N ASP A 90 -12.71 6.61 6.91
CA ASP A 90 -14.00 6.58 7.61
C ASP A 90 -14.19 5.23 8.32
N ARG A 91 -13.77 4.13 7.67
CA ARG A 91 -13.78 2.81 8.31
C ARG A 91 -12.81 2.73 9.49
N MET A 92 -11.60 3.26 9.37
CA MET A 92 -10.65 3.38 10.50
C MET A 92 -11.26 4.19 11.66
N LEU A 93 -11.94 5.30 11.35
CA LEU A 93 -12.53 6.18 12.36
C LEU A 93 -13.72 5.54 13.09
N ASN A 94 -14.53 4.75 12.38
CA ASN A 94 -15.72 4.11 12.95
C ASN A 94 -15.38 2.82 13.72
N ASP A 95 -14.53 1.98 13.14
CA ASP A 95 -14.29 0.62 13.64
C ASP A 95 -13.01 0.51 14.49
N TYR A 96 -12.02 1.39 14.26
CA TYR A 96 -10.66 1.31 14.82
C TYR A 96 -10.18 2.65 15.39
N ARG A 97 -11.09 3.44 15.96
CA ARG A 97 -10.80 4.80 16.43
C ARG A 97 -9.63 4.84 17.41
N ARG A 98 -9.56 3.89 18.35
CA ARG A 98 -8.52 3.86 19.39
C ARG A 98 -7.14 3.62 18.79
N GLU A 99 -7.05 2.70 17.83
CA GLU A 99 -5.85 2.38 17.09
C GLU A 99 -5.42 3.58 16.23
N LEU A 100 -6.37 4.25 15.58
CA LEU A 100 -6.11 5.46 14.80
C LEU A 100 -5.59 6.61 15.68
N GLU A 101 -6.24 6.87 16.83
CA GLU A 101 -5.78 7.84 17.82
C GLU A 101 -4.38 7.49 18.33
N HIS A 102 -4.13 6.22 18.65
CA HIS A 102 -2.82 5.77 19.10
C HIS A 102 -1.76 5.99 18.01
N PHE A 103 -2.03 5.57 16.77
CA PHE A 103 -1.15 5.76 15.63
C PHE A 103 -0.79 7.23 15.42
N LEU A 104 -1.76 8.14 15.46
CA LEU A 104 -1.54 9.58 15.26
C LEU A 104 -0.72 10.24 16.37
N ASN A 105 -0.68 9.65 17.57
CA ASN A 105 0.11 10.14 18.70
C ASN A 105 1.55 9.60 18.74
N LEU A 106 1.91 8.66 17.85
CA LEU A 106 3.28 8.17 17.72
C LEU A 106 4.16 9.20 16.99
N LYS A 107 5.45 9.26 17.36
CA LYS A 107 6.36 10.33 16.90
C LYS A 107 6.66 10.29 15.40
N TYR A 108 6.74 9.10 14.82
CA TYR A 108 7.22 8.89 13.43
C TYR A 108 6.12 8.40 12.49
N THR A 109 4.88 8.78 12.77
CA THR A 109 3.71 8.40 11.98
C THR A 109 3.12 9.61 11.27
N LYS A 110 2.66 9.41 10.04
CA LYS A 110 1.96 10.42 9.25
C LYS A 110 0.79 9.76 8.55
N LEU A 111 -0.38 10.40 8.60
CA LEU A 111 -1.56 9.97 7.87
C LEU A 111 -2.05 11.11 6.97
N TYR A 112 -2.36 10.76 5.74
CA TYR A 112 -2.95 11.64 4.74
C TYR A 112 -4.20 10.99 4.17
N VAL A 113 -5.20 11.81 3.84
CA VAL A 113 -6.47 11.35 3.27
C VAL A 113 -6.73 12.08 1.96
N CYS A 114 -6.90 11.33 0.88
CA CYS A 114 -7.29 11.86 -0.42
C CYS A 114 -8.75 11.52 -0.73
N ASN A 115 -9.36 12.27 -1.64
CA ASN A 115 -10.69 11.94 -2.14
C ASN A 115 -10.71 10.53 -2.75
N ASN A 116 -11.85 9.84 -2.67
CA ASN A 116 -12.02 8.48 -3.20
C ASN A 116 -11.68 8.36 -4.70
N ASN A 117 -11.83 9.43 -5.47
CA ASN A 117 -11.53 9.43 -6.90
C ASN A 117 -10.04 9.62 -7.23
N ASN A 118 -9.21 10.03 -6.25
CA ASN A 118 -7.79 10.32 -6.48
C ASN A 118 -6.91 9.06 -6.46
N MET A 119 -7.39 7.96 -5.88
CA MET A 119 -6.63 6.72 -5.76
C MET A 119 -7.54 5.53 -6.04
N ARG A 120 -7.23 4.80 -7.11
CA ARG A 120 -8.03 3.66 -7.58
C ARG A 120 -7.32 2.32 -7.47
N ILE A 121 -6.01 2.30 -7.20
CA ILE A 121 -5.29 1.06 -6.86
C ILE A 121 -5.86 0.46 -5.59
N ALA A 122 -5.82 -0.86 -5.42
CA ALA A 122 -6.33 -1.47 -4.18
C ALA A 122 -5.42 -1.11 -3.00
N SER A 123 -4.13 -1.44 -3.10
CA SER A 123 -3.12 -0.99 -2.14
C SER A 123 -1.70 -1.05 -2.70
N SER A 124 -0.76 -0.36 -2.07
CA SER A 124 0.67 -0.53 -2.28
C SER A 124 1.45 -0.30 -0.98
N ILE A 125 2.61 -0.97 -0.88
CA ILE A 125 3.58 -0.83 0.21
C ILE A 125 4.92 -0.55 -0.45
N VAL A 126 5.62 0.48 0.01
CA VAL A 126 6.93 0.86 -0.50
C VAL A 126 7.86 1.12 0.67
N THR A 127 9.01 0.44 0.66
CA THR A 127 10.08 0.63 1.65
C THR A 127 11.39 0.98 0.94
N GLU A 128 12.50 1.01 1.66
CA GLU A 128 13.83 1.04 1.06
C GLU A 128 14.32 -0.32 0.54
N LYS A 129 13.59 -1.41 0.82
CA LYS A 129 13.99 -2.79 0.47
C LYS A 129 13.11 -3.43 -0.59
N PHE A 130 11.82 -3.11 -0.62
CA PHE A 130 10.88 -3.68 -1.58
C PHE A 130 9.75 -2.72 -1.90
N MET A 131 9.07 -3.02 -3.00
CA MET A 131 7.81 -2.43 -3.38
C MET A 131 6.80 -3.56 -3.64
N ALA A 132 5.59 -3.40 -3.11
CA ALA A 132 4.46 -4.26 -3.39
C ALA A 132 3.27 -3.43 -3.89
N ILE A 133 2.56 -3.92 -4.90
CA ILE A 133 1.33 -3.30 -5.40
C ILE A 133 0.25 -4.33 -5.66
N SER A 134 -0.96 -3.97 -5.29
CA SER A 134 -2.20 -4.72 -5.41
C SER A 134 -3.19 -3.91 -6.24
N LEU A 135 -3.76 -4.53 -7.28
CA LEU A 135 -4.76 -3.93 -8.14
C LEU A 135 -6.12 -4.63 -7.96
N PHE A 136 -7.20 -3.96 -8.33
CA PHE A 136 -8.49 -4.62 -8.49
C PHE A 136 -8.52 -5.37 -9.82
N CYS A 137 -9.23 -6.49 -9.88
CA CYS A 137 -9.54 -7.12 -11.15
C CYS A 137 -10.52 -6.27 -11.96
N ASN A 138 -10.58 -6.48 -13.28
CA ASN A 138 -11.53 -5.82 -14.17
C ASN A 138 -13.01 -6.03 -13.76
N SER A 139 -13.30 -7.09 -13.02
CA SER A 139 -14.61 -7.36 -12.41
C SER A 139 -14.92 -6.51 -11.18
N GLY A 140 -13.96 -5.72 -10.68
CA GLY A 140 -14.01 -4.98 -9.41
C GLY A 140 -13.73 -5.85 -8.17
N ILE A 141 -13.49 -7.15 -8.34
CA ILE A 141 -13.19 -8.05 -7.21
C ILE A 141 -11.72 -7.92 -6.81
N TYR A 142 -11.47 -7.85 -5.51
CA TYR A 142 -10.14 -7.91 -4.93
C TYR A 142 -9.80 -9.34 -4.51
N TYR A 143 -8.73 -9.90 -5.07
CA TYR A 143 -8.26 -11.27 -4.76
C TYR A 143 -7.00 -11.29 -3.89
N ASN A 144 -6.62 -10.19 -3.24
CA ASN A 144 -5.39 -10.09 -2.45
C ASN A 144 -4.12 -10.53 -3.21
N HIS A 145 -4.12 -10.27 -4.50
CA HIS A 145 -3.02 -10.58 -5.38
C HIS A 145 -2.02 -9.41 -5.38
N ASN A 146 -0.76 -9.69 -5.09
CA ASN A 146 0.28 -8.66 -5.04
C ASN A 146 1.39 -8.92 -6.06
N LEU A 147 1.84 -7.87 -6.73
CA LEU A 147 3.15 -7.88 -7.37
C LEU A 147 4.18 -7.33 -6.39
N VAL A 148 5.29 -8.02 -6.23
CA VAL A 148 6.39 -7.61 -5.37
C VAL A 148 7.67 -7.49 -6.19
N SER A 149 8.36 -6.37 -6.08
CA SER A 149 9.68 -6.16 -6.69
C SER A 149 10.67 -5.67 -5.64
N PHE A 150 11.94 -6.05 -5.84
CA PHE A 150 13.08 -5.62 -5.04
C PHE A 150 14.03 -4.72 -5.84
N ASP A 151 13.69 -4.41 -7.11
CA ASP A 151 14.52 -3.60 -7.98
C ASP A 151 14.48 -2.12 -7.56
N ASP A 152 15.63 -1.45 -7.57
CA ASP A 152 15.74 -0.02 -7.25
C ASP A 152 14.82 0.86 -8.11
N SER A 153 14.60 0.48 -9.37
CA SER A 153 13.68 1.18 -10.26
C SER A 153 12.23 1.05 -9.79
N ALA A 154 11.84 -0.09 -9.23
CA ALA A 154 10.51 -0.31 -8.69
C ALA A 154 10.32 0.44 -7.37
N LEU A 155 11.35 0.50 -6.51
CA LEU A 155 11.33 1.31 -5.29
C LEU A 155 11.14 2.79 -5.60
N LYS A 156 11.85 3.29 -6.63
CA LYS A 156 11.72 4.66 -7.10
C LYS A 156 10.32 4.93 -7.65
N TRP A 157 9.83 4.08 -8.55
CA TRP A 157 8.49 4.19 -9.13
C TRP A 157 7.40 4.18 -8.05
N GLY A 158 7.49 3.25 -7.09
CA GLY A 158 6.53 3.17 -5.99
C GLY A 158 6.53 4.40 -5.09
N ARG A 159 7.72 4.97 -4.82
CA ARG A 159 7.84 6.21 -4.05
C ARG A 159 7.23 7.41 -4.78
N GLU A 160 7.47 7.53 -6.08
CA GLU A 160 6.89 8.59 -6.91
C GLU A 160 5.36 8.45 -6.97
N LEU A 161 4.84 7.22 -7.08
CA LEU A 161 3.40 6.94 -7.01
C LEU A 161 2.79 7.32 -5.65
N PHE A 162 3.45 6.97 -4.55
CA PHE A 162 3.03 7.36 -3.21
C PHE A 162 2.98 8.88 -3.05
N ASP A 163 4.03 9.58 -3.51
CA ASP A 163 4.11 11.03 -3.43
C ASP A 163 3.03 11.71 -4.29
N HIS A 164 2.67 11.15 -5.45
CA HIS A 164 1.53 11.62 -6.24
C HIS A 164 0.23 11.63 -5.42
N TYR A 165 -0.11 10.50 -4.78
CA TYR A 165 -1.33 10.44 -3.95
C TYR A 165 -1.26 11.36 -2.74
N LYS A 166 -0.10 11.45 -2.09
CA LYS A 166 0.11 12.32 -0.94
C LYS A 166 -0.03 13.81 -1.30
N ASN A 167 0.44 14.22 -2.49
CA ASN A 167 0.41 15.63 -2.92
C ASN A 167 -1.02 16.16 -3.13
N VAL A 168 -1.99 15.28 -3.39
CA VAL A 168 -3.41 15.61 -3.52
C VAL A 168 -4.22 15.26 -2.26
N ALA A 169 -3.54 14.86 -1.18
CA ALA A 169 -4.17 14.47 0.08
C ALA A 169 -4.04 15.57 1.14
N ARG A 170 -4.99 15.58 2.09
CA ARG A 170 -4.91 16.43 3.29
C ARG A 170 -4.28 15.67 4.45
N PRO A 171 -3.42 16.29 5.28
CA PRO A 171 -2.87 15.64 6.46
C PRO A 171 -3.94 15.47 7.55
N ILE A 172 -3.84 14.37 8.31
CA ILE A 172 -4.62 14.11 9.51
C ILE A 172 -3.68 14.16 10.71
N THR A 173 -3.99 15.01 11.68
CA THR A 173 -3.17 15.20 12.89
C THR A 173 -3.90 14.88 14.18
N ARG A 174 -5.22 14.69 14.12
CA ARG A 174 -6.10 14.32 15.26
C ARG A 174 -7.42 13.77 14.74
N VAL A 175 -8.10 12.99 15.58
CA VAL A 175 -9.46 12.45 15.35
C VAL A 175 -10.34 12.59 16.58
#